data_AF-A0A2N2RDP9-F1
#
_entry.id   AF-A0A2N2RDP9-F1
#
_cell.length_a   1.000
_cell.length_b   1.000
_cell.length_c   1.000
_cell.angle_alpha   90.00
_cell.angle_beta   90.00
_cell.angle_gamma   90.00
#
_symmetry.space_group_name_H-M   'P 1'
#
loop_
_entity.id
_entity.type
_entity.pdbx_description
1 polymer ?
#
loop_
_entity_poly.entity_id
_entity_poly.type
_entity_poly.pdbx_seq_one_letter_code
_entity_poly.pdbx_strand_id
1 'polypeptide(L)'
;MASTSDLHSTIPITDLVNTKAECWTQRITENEKGKSAIFLDSGLFSFLRPSHRKNHCGTNESRRHEQSKNEAGFSNPMKHAEVPTAFLLTHNADERRTLRAALMGMNVIPEDMPLDEGAVKSLAQSLRQRPRTVAIINLRGLATVPQTILGLERVFNDPELRKRVLLTRHGKGHVWESDRKWVQRLGFCGLLAEVSPASLTAEASADLHEIAALLKIPPPPPDKLAAYFSAMGVTCNGASPRGLIRQTTGLTAENLASALASNAKALQRTYKLKTYPACFVGSEAVSWLASQYSISREISVALGLALQQLDLVHHVVHEQAFADAQFFYRTTVSTSSDRLDPGNVFKLLRSGTVVEIRDRMYRGKTYPDCLVGAEAIDWLCTYYLLKRHDAEIFLNRLHGFGLIHHVTDDHLVRDDYFFYHLTM
;
A
#
# COMPACT_ATOMS: atom_id res chain seq x y z
N MET A 1 51.57 28.89 12.27
CA MET A 1 52.23 27.59 12.55
C MET A 1 51.14 26.59 12.86
N ALA A 2 51.04 25.54 12.01
CA ALA A 2 50.57 24.15 12.21
C ALA A 2 49.41 23.83 13.17
N SER A 3 48.53 22.83 12.99
CA SER A 3 47.99 22.00 11.91
C SER A 3 47.22 20.84 12.58
N THR A 4 46.10 20.39 11.99
CA THR A 4 45.48 19.03 12.05
C THR A 4 44.89 18.55 13.41
N SER A 5 43.78 17.80 13.51
CA SER A 5 43.23 16.76 12.62
C SER A 5 41.73 16.47 12.83
N ASP A 6 41.08 16.08 11.73
CA ASP A 6 39.71 15.57 11.54
C ASP A 6 39.35 14.27 12.27
N LEU A 7 38.04 14.01 12.40
CA LEU A 7 37.40 12.68 12.30
C LEU A 7 35.89 12.84 12.01
N HIS A 8 35.53 12.95 10.71
CA HIS A 8 34.18 12.68 10.21
C HIS A 8 34.12 11.21 9.75
N SER A 9 33.22 10.41 10.34
CA SER A 9 32.93 9.04 9.86
C SER A 9 31.75 9.08 8.89
N THR A 10 32.05 9.14 7.60
CA THR A 10 31.10 8.98 6.48
C THR A 10 30.94 7.49 6.17
N ILE A 11 29.70 6.98 6.20
CA ILE A 11 29.37 5.64 5.69
C ILE A 11 29.17 5.75 4.17
N PRO A 12 29.83 4.92 3.32
CA PRO A 12 29.68 5.03 1.88
C PRO A 12 28.36 4.42 1.39
N ILE A 13 27.49 5.26 0.82
CA ILE A 13 26.27 4.88 0.09
C ILE A 13 26.68 4.50 -1.34
N THR A 14 27.15 3.27 -1.52
CA THR A 14 27.41 2.70 -2.87
C THR A 14 26.60 1.44 -3.18
N ASP A 15 25.81 0.93 -2.23
CA ASP A 15 25.03 -0.31 -2.41
C ASP A 15 23.55 -0.13 -2.79
N LEU A 16 23.03 1.11 -2.83
CA LEU A 16 21.62 1.35 -3.20
C LEU A 16 21.35 1.45 -4.71
N VAL A 17 22.39 1.62 -5.53
CA VAL A 17 22.26 1.83 -6.99
C VAL A 17 22.43 0.54 -7.79
N ASN A 18 23.08 -0.50 -7.24
CA ASN A 18 23.55 -1.64 -8.03
C ASN A 18 22.76 -2.95 -7.93
N THR A 19 21.70 -3.07 -7.11
CA THR A 19 21.01 -4.38 -6.94
C THR A 19 19.73 -4.56 -7.77
N LYS A 20 19.35 -3.61 -8.64
CA LYS A 20 18.25 -3.82 -9.62
C LYS A 20 18.47 -3.24 -11.02
N ALA A 21 19.63 -2.62 -11.28
CA ALA A 21 19.95 -2.05 -12.60
C ALA A 21 20.39 -3.10 -13.65
N GLU A 22 20.73 -4.32 -13.24
CA GLU A 22 21.23 -5.36 -14.16
C GLU A 22 20.15 -6.21 -14.87
N CYS A 23 18.85 -5.94 -14.66
CA CYS A 23 17.77 -6.77 -15.23
C CYS A 23 17.02 -6.16 -16.44
N TRP A 24 17.47 -5.01 -16.98
CA TRP A 24 16.77 -4.35 -18.09
C TRP A 24 17.66 -3.88 -19.26
N THR A 25 18.91 -4.36 -19.36
CA THR A 25 19.69 -4.22 -20.59
C THR A 25 19.39 -5.37 -21.55
N GLN A 26 18.23 -5.30 -22.22
CA GLN A 26 18.02 -6.07 -23.45
C GLN A 26 18.98 -5.52 -24.52
N ARG A 27 20.07 -6.26 -24.77
CA ARG A 27 20.86 -6.12 -25.99
C ARG A 27 19.97 -6.51 -27.17
N ILE A 28 19.52 -5.51 -27.92
CA ILE A 28 19.07 -5.71 -29.30
C ILE A 28 20.34 -5.95 -30.12
N THR A 29 20.58 -7.20 -30.47
CA THR A 29 21.40 -7.54 -31.64
C THR A 29 20.51 -8.30 -32.59
N GLU A 30 20.02 -7.61 -33.63
CA GLU A 30 19.51 -8.24 -34.82
C GLU A 30 20.64 -9.09 -35.43
N ASN A 31 20.36 -10.37 -35.68
CA ASN A 31 20.93 -10.99 -36.85
C ASN A 31 20.00 -12.07 -37.42
N GLU A 32 19.97 -12.09 -38.74
CA GLU A 32 19.06 -12.84 -39.59
C GLU A 32 19.23 -14.35 -39.46
N LYS A 33 18.12 -15.07 -39.72
CA LYS A 33 17.94 -16.53 -39.82
C LYS A 33 17.50 -17.21 -38.52
N GLY A 34 16.21 -17.56 -38.52
CA GLY A 34 15.52 -18.17 -37.40
C GLY A 34 16.01 -19.56 -36.97
N LYS A 35 15.49 -19.94 -35.80
CA LYS A 35 15.63 -21.18 -34.98
C LYS A 35 16.70 -21.13 -33.89
N SER A 36 16.24 -21.19 -32.64
CA SER A 36 16.46 -22.29 -31.66
C SER A 36 16.25 -21.76 -30.22
N ALA A 37 15.34 -22.34 -29.43
CA ALA A 37 15.48 -23.52 -28.55
C ALA A 37 16.14 -23.17 -27.20
N ILE A 38 15.37 -23.36 -26.12
CA ILE A 38 15.77 -23.19 -24.73
C ILE A 38 16.48 -24.48 -24.28
N PHE A 39 17.76 -24.39 -23.94
CA PHE A 39 18.47 -25.41 -23.16
C PHE A 39 18.44 -25.01 -21.68
N LEU A 40 17.84 -25.86 -20.85
CA LEU A 40 17.99 -25.81 -19.38
C LEU A 40 19.17 -26.71 -19.03
N ASP A 41 20.24 -26.13 -18.48
CA ASP A 41 21.36 -26.91 -17.95
C ASP A 41 21.27 -26.96 -16.42
N SER A 42 21.27 -28.18 -15.92
CA SER A 42 21.15 -28.57 -14.52
C SER A 42 22.54 -28.70 -13.90
N GLY A 43 22.91 -27.80 -12.99
CA GLY A 43 24.17 -27.84 -12.25
C GLY A 43 24.01 -28.31 -10.81
N LEU A 44 24.36 -29.57 -10.57
CA LEU A 44 24.67 -30.15 -9.26
C LEU A 44 25.79 -29.37 -8.55
N PHE A 45 25.66 -29.13 -7.23
CA PHE A 45 26.81 -29.03 -6.34
C PHE A 45 26.52 -29.70 -4.99
N SER A 46 27.48 -30.53 -4.60
CA SER A 46 27.50 -31.44 -3.46
C SER A 46 28.69 -31.13 -2.54
N PHE A 47 28.58 -31.54 -1.27
CA PHE A 47 29.58 -31.57 -0.17
C PHE A 47 29.87 -30.21 0.49
N LEU A 48 29.93 -30.07 1.83
CA LEU A 48 30.64 -30.88 2.84
C LEU A 48 29.94 -30.86 4.24
N ARG A 49 30.02 -31.98 4.96
CA ARG A 49 29.75 -32.14 6.40
C ARG A 49 30.89 -31.57 7.26
N PRO A 50 30.66 -31.35 8.56
CA PRO A 50 31.55 -31.99 9.55
C PRO A 50 30.85 -32.66 10.74
N SER A 51 31.34 -33.88 11.00
CA SER A 51 31.60 -34.62 12.25
C SER A 51 30.74 -34.42 13.51
N HIS A 52 30.16 -35.55 13.93
CA HIS A 52 29.78 -35.91 15.30
C HIS A 52 30.87 -35.68 16.36
N ARG A 53 30.47 -35.17 17.53
CA ARG A 53 31.03 -35.58 18.84
C ARG A 53 29.89 -36.01 19.76
N LYS A 54 30.01 -37.24 20.26
CA LYS A 54 29.21 -37.88 21.30
C LYS A 54 29.50 -37.21 22.65
N ASN A 55 28.47 -37.06 23.50
CA ASN A 55 28.56 -37.05 24.97
C ASN A 55 27.21 -37.58 25.49
N HIS A 56 27.15 -38.87 25.81
CA HIS A 56 27.07 -39.41 27.18
C HIS A 56 25.75 -39.10 27.90
N CYS A 57 24.90 -40.13 27.86
CA CYS A 57 23.68 -40.32 28.62
C CYS A 57 24.06 -40.60 30.09
N GLY A 58 23.51 -39.79 31.00
CA GLY A 58 23.50 -40.04 32.43
C GLY A 58 22.06 -40.19 32.89
N THR A 59 21.70 -41.42 33.25
CA THR A 59 20.44 -41.82 33.87
C THR A 59 20.25 -41.18 35.24
N ASN A 60 19.02 -40.73 35.55
CA ASN A 60 18.49 -40.85 36.91
C ASN A 60 16.96 -40.77 36.89
N GLU A 61 16.34 -41.95 36.80
CA GLU A 61 15.04 -42.22 37.41
C GLU A 61 15.22 -42.14 38.93
N SER A 62 14.39 -41.36 39.63
CA SER A 62 13.88 -41.62 40.98
C SER A 62 13.23 -40.37 41.56
N ARG A 63 11.89 -40.33 41.54
CA ARG A 63 11.00 -39.93 42.65
C ARG A 63 9.58 -39.71 42.13
N ARG A 64 8.85 -40.81 42.00
CA ARG A 64 7.40 -40.84 42.23
C ARG A 64 7.20 -41.11 43.72
N HIS A 65 6.51 -40.21 44.40
CA HIS A 65 5.58 -40.42 45.53
C HIS A 65 5.56 -39.17 46.40
N GLU A 66 4.56 -38.32 46.17
CA GLU A 66 3.77 -37.61 47.18
C GLU A 66 2.88 -36.59 46.49
N GLN A 67 1.66 -37.01 46.13
CA GLN A 67 0.54 -36.09 45.90
C GLN A 67 -0.76 -36.90 45.95
N SER A 68 -1.27 -37.09 47.16
CA SER A 68 -2.69 -37.33 47.39
C SER A 68 -3.10 -36.46 48.57
N LYS A 69 -4.31 -35.88 48.47
CA LYS A 69 -5.00 -35.04 49.46
C LYS A 69 -4.68 -33.55 49.38
N ASN A 70 -5.49 -32.84 48.60
CA ASN A 70 -6.30 -31.73 49.09
C ASN A 70 -7.33 -31.34 48.02
N GLU A 71 -8.45 -32.07 48.02
CA GLU A 71 -9.71 -31.55 47.49
C GLU A 71 -10.35 -30.71 48.60
N ALA A 72 -10.22 -29.39 48.49
CA ALA A 72 -11.03 -28.43 49.23
C ALA A 72 -11.23 -27.21 48.33
N GLY A 73 -12.50 -26.83 48.16
CA GLY A 73 -12.96 -25.95 47.11
C GLY A 73 -12.25 -24.60 47.03
N PHE A 74 -11.84 -24.26 45.81
CA PHE A 74 -11.76 -22.88 45.34
C PHE A 74 -12.55 -22.80 44.04
N SER A 75 -13.84 -22.51 44.15
CA SER A 75 -14.59 -21.91 43.05
C SER A 75 -13.99 -20.52 42.80
N ASN A 76 -13.00 -20.44 41.91
CA ASN A 76 -12.50 -19.18 41.40
C ASN A 76 -13.31 -18.85 40.13
N PRO A 77 -14.27 -17.91 40.14
CA PRO A 77 -14.82 -17.38 38.90
C PRO A 77 -13.85 -16.32 38.39
N MET A 78 -12.60 -16.70 38.08
CA MET A 78 -11.80 -15.91 37.17
C MET A 78 -12.46 -16.05 35.80
N LYS A 79 -13.38 -15.15 35.49
CA LYS A 79 -13.63 -14.77 34.09
C LYS A 79 -12.26 -14.41 33.53
N HIS A 80 -11.59 -15.34 32.85
CA HIS A 80 -10.40 -15.03 32.08
C HIS A 80 -10.80 -13.90 31.16
N ALA A 81 -10.30 -12.69 31.43
CA ALA A 81 -10.54 -11.55 30.56
C ALA A 81 -9.97 -11.95 29.20
N GLU A 82 -10.85 -12.11 28.21
CA GLU A 82 -10.48 -12.56 26.87
C GLU A 82 -9.33 -11.68 26.35
N VAL A 83 -8.20 -12.30 26.00
CA VAL A 83 -7.01 -11.58 25.56
C VAL A 83 -7.34 -10.87 24.24
N PRO A 84 -7.02 -9.57 24.08
CA PRO A 84 -7.30 -8.87 22.84
C PRO A 84 -6.51 -9.50 21.69
N THR A 85 -7.20 -9.69 20.56
CA THR A 85 -6.60 -10.31 19.37
C THR A 85 -6.93 -9.51 18.12
N ALA A 86 -6.15 -9.73 17.06
CA ALA A 86 -6.32 -9.03 15.80
C ALA A 86 -6.11 -9.99 14.63
N PHE A 87 -7.12 -10.11 13.78
CA PHE A 87 -7.03 -10.86 12.53
C PHE A 87 -6.38 -10.01 11.45
N LEU A 88 -5.41 -10.57 10.74
CA LEU A 88 -4.69 -9.92 9.65
C LEU A 88 -5.05 -10.58 8.32
N LEU A 89 -5.64 -9.81 7.41
CA LEU A 89 -5.92 -10.23 6.04
C LEU A 89 -5.16 -9.32 5.07
N THR A 90 -3.91 -9.68 4.79
CA THR A 90 -3.04 -8.95 3.85
C THR A 90 -2.17 -9.89 3.03
N HIS A 91 -2.06 -9.60 1.73
CA HIS A 91 -1.12 -10.26 0.82
C HIS A 91 0.30 -9.70 0.92
N ASN A 92 0.48 -8.55 1.58
CA ASN A 92 1.77 -7.87 1.67
C ASN A 92 2.56 -8.35 2.92
N ALA A 93 3.72 -8.95 2.69
CA ALA A 93 4.56 -9.51 3.77
C ALA A 93 5.19 -8.43 4.67
N ASP A 94 5.50 -7.24 4.13
CA ASP A 94 6.11 -6.14 4.89
C ASP A 94 5.09 -5.48 5.81
N GLU A 95 3.89 -5.23 5.28
CA GLU A 95 2.75 -4.79 6.07
C GLU A 95 2.42 -5.80 7.16
N ARG A 96 2.32 -7.10 6.82
CA ARG A 96 2.04 -8.16 7.79
C ARG A 96 3.05 -8.16 8.92
N ARG A 97 4.36 -8.11 8.60
CA ARG A 97 5.43 -8.04 9.60
C ARG A 97 5.32 -6.81 10.49
N THR A 98 5.04 -5.65 9.90
CA THR A 98 4.88 -4.38 10.63
C THR A 98 3.67 -4.42 11.57
N LEU A 99 2.51 -4.86 11.08
CA LEU A 99 1.29 -5.01 11.89
C LEU A 99 1.50 -5.98 13.06
N ARG A 100 2.13 -7.13 12.80
CA ARG A 100 2.43 -8.11 13.86
C ARG A 100 3.29 -7.49 14.96
N ALA A 101 4.35 -6.77 14.60
CA ALA A 101 5.22 -6.11 15.57
C ALA A 101 4.49 -5.04 16.38
N ALA A 102 3.67 -4.21 15.72
CA ALA A 102 2.88 -3.18 16.38
C ALA A 102 1.87 -3.78 17.36
N LEU A 103 1.10 -4.77 16.93
CA LEU A 103 0.09 -5.44 17.74
C LEU A 103 0.70 -6.16 18.95
N MET A 104 1.83 -6.86 18.75
CA MET A 104 2.55 -7.49 19.87
C MET A 104 3.05 -6.44 20.88
N GLY A 105 3.55 -5.29 20.41
CA GLY A 105 3.91 -4.16 21.28
C GLY A 105 2.73 -3.60 22.09
N MET A 106 1.51 -3.77 21.58
CA MET A 106 0.23 -3.43 22.24
C MET A 106 -0.31 -4.54 23.14
N ASN A 107 0.38 -5.68 23.28
CA ASN A 107 -0.13 -6.89 23.94
C ASN A 107 -1.40 -7.46 23.26
N VAL A 108 -1.51 -7.33 21.94
CA VAL A 108 -2.57 -7.89 21.11
C VAL A 108 -2.00 -9.05 20.33
N ILE A 109 -2.67 -10.21 20.35
CA ILE A 109 -2.19 -11.40 19.63
C ILE A 109 -2.59 -11.29 18.15
N PRO A 110 -1.62 -11.24 17.20
CA PRO A 110 -1.95 -11.20 15.78
C PRO A 110 -2.16 -12.62 15.21
N GLU A 111 -3.28 -12.81 14.51
CA GLU A 111 -3.66 -14.05 13.84
C GLU A 111 -3.79 -13.83 12.34
N ASP A 112 -2.99 -14.54 11.55
CA ASP A 112 -3.02 -14.41 10.08
C ASP A 112 -4.17 -15.24 9.51
N MET A 113 -5.01 -14.61 8.68
CA MET A 113 -6.11 -15.29 8.00
C MET A 113 -5.66 -15.81 6.63
N PRO A 114 -6.15 -16.98 6.19
CA PRO A 114 -5.89 -17.48 4.84
C PRO A 114 -6.45 -16.50 3.80
N LEU A 115 -5.79 -16.37 2.66
CA LEU A 115 -6.20 -15.49 1.55
C LEU A 115 -6.97 -16.29 0.49
N ASP A 116 -8.07 -16.93 0.89
CA ASP A 116 -8.95 -17.69 0.00
C ASP A 116 -10.28 -16.96 -0.29
N GLU A 117 -11.10 -17.49 -1.20
CA GLU A 117 -12.39 -16.90 -1.58
C GLU A 117 -13.41 -16.83 -0.42
N GLY A 118 -13.21 -17.62 0.64
CA GLY A 118 -14.03 -17.66 1.84
C GLY A 118 -13.52 -16.77 2.98
N ALA A 119 -12.31 -16.25 2.88
CA ALA A 119 -11.57 -15.62 3.97
C ALA A 119 -12.36 -14.52 4.69
N VAL A 120 -13.00 -13.63 3.93
CA VAL A 120 -13.77 -12.51 4.50
C VAL A 120 -15.01 -13.00 5.23
N LYS A 121 -15.69 -14.04 4.71
CA LYS A 121 -16.87 -14.63 5.38
C LYS A 121 -16.47 -15.34 6.67
N SER A 122 -15.40 -16.13 6.63
CA SER A 122 -14.81 -16.81 7.79
C SER A 122 -14.34 -15.81 8.85
N LEU A 123 -13.72 -14.72 8.41
CA LEU A 123 -13.31 -13.60 9.26
C LEU A 123 -14.51 -12.94 9.94
N ALA A 124 -15.57 -12.63 9.21
CA ALA A 124 -16.79 -12.05 9.78
C ALA A 124 -17.48 -12.99 10.79
N GLN A 125 -17.49 -14.30 10.52
CA GLN A 125 -17.99 -15.30 11.48
C GLN A 125 -17.12 -15.35 12.75
N SER A 126 -15.80 -15.33 12.61
CA SER A 126 -14.86 -15.36 13.73
C SER A 126 -14.96 -14.11 14.59
N LEU A 127 -15.12 -12.93 13.98
CA LEU A 127 -15.33 -11.66 14.68
C LEU A 127 -16.64 -11.64 15.49
N ARG A 128 -17.71 -12.29 15.03
CA ARG A 128 -18.97 -12.42 15.79
C ARG A 128 -18.79 -13.25 17.06
N GLN A 129 -17.93 -14.26 17.02
CA GLN A 129 -17.68 -15.16 18.15
C GLN A 129 -16.73 -14.56 19.19
N ARG A 130 -15.86 -13.63 18.79
CA ARG A 130 -14.80 -13.07 19.64
C ARG A 130 -14.98 -11.56 19.80
N PRO A 131 -15.65 -11.07 20.86
CA PRO A 131 -15.98 -9.65 21.01
C PRO A 131 -14.75 -8.76 21.24
N ARG A 132 -13.65 -9.27 21.79
CA ARG A 132 -12.38 -8.53 21.97
C ARG A 132 -11.40 -8.71 20.82
N THR A 133 -11.93 -8.84 19.60
CA THR A 133 -11.13 -9.03 18.39
C THR A 133 -11.43 -7.94 17.39
N VAL A 134 -10.38 -7.44 16.74
CA VAL A 134 -10.43 -6.53 15.58
C VAL A 134 -9.93 -7.24 14.34
N ALA A 135 -10.27 -6.74 13.15
CA ALA A 135 -9.67 -7.19 11.91
C ALA A 135 -9.00 -6.04 11.16
N ILE A 136 -7.86 -6.34 10.55
CA ILE A 136 -7.13 -5.42 9.67
C ILE A 136 -7.09 -6.05 8.29
N ILE A 137 -7.72 -5.40 7.31
CA ILE A 137 -7.90 -5.91 5.95
C ILE A 137 -7.21 -4.97 4.96
N ASN A 138 -6.26 -5.49 4.18
CA ASN A 138 -5.67 -4.76 3.07
C ASN A 138 -6.60 -4.82 1.85
N LEU A 139 -7.00 -3.64 1.38
CA LEU A 139 -7.84 -3.40 0.20
C LEU A 139 -7.09 -3.43 -1.13
N ARG A 140 -5.88 -3.97 -1.22
CA ARG A 140 -5.19 -4.17 -2.49
C ARG A 140 -5.25 -5.65 -2.88
N GLY A 141 -5.34 -5.91 -4.18
CA GLY A 141 -5.54 -7.26 -4.74
C GLY A 141 -7.00 -7.65 -4.86
N LEU A 142 -7.92 -6.70 -4.64
CA LEU A 142 -9.37 -6.90 -4.67
C LEU A 142 -9.89 -6.99 -6.12
N ALA A 143 -9.51 -8.03 -6.84
CA ALA A 143 -10.07 -8.29 -8.17
C ALA A 143 -11.41 -9.03 -8.09
N THR A 144 -11.76 -9.59 -6.93
CA THR A 144 -12.94 -10.45 -6.76
C THR A 144 -13.78 -10.05 -5.56
N VAL A 145 -15.10 -10.22 -5.67
CA VAL A 145 -16.01 -10.16 -4.51
C VAL A 145 -15.71 -11.37 -3.63
N PRO A 146 -15.58 -11.22 -2.29
CA PRO A 146 -15.97 -10.08 -1.46
C PRO A 146 -14.87 -9.07 -1.14
N GLN A 147 -13.72 -9.15 -1.81
CA GLN A 147 -12.57 -8.34 -1.45
C GLN A 147 -12.77 -6.85 -1.77
N THR A 148 -13.70 -6.45 -2.65
CA THR A 148 -14.03 -5.03 -2.88
C THR A 148 -14.65 -4.35 -1.64
N ILE A 149 -14.51 -3.03 -1.49
CA ILE A 149 -15.05 -2.33 -0.31
C ILE A 149 -16.58 -2.48 -0.15
N LEU A 150 -17.33 -2.52 -1.27
CA LEU A 150 -18.76 -2.80 -1.25
C LEU A 150 -19.06 -4.28 -0.95
N GLY A 151 -18.19 -5.20 -1.39
CA GLY A 151 -18.25 -6.61 -1.00
C GLY A 151 -18.06 -6.80 0.50
N LEU A 152 -17.09 -6.11 1.09
CA LEU A 152 -16.87 -6.08 2.54
C LEU A 152 -18.11 -5.53 3.25
N GLU A 153 -18.70 -4.43 2.77
CA GLU A 153 -19.92 -3.85 3.35
C GLU A 153 -21.07 -4.88 3.43
N ARG A 154 -21.25 -5.69 2.38
CA ARG A 154 -22.28 -6.74 2.35
C ARG A 154 -21.99 -7.88 3.33
N VAL A 155 -20.74 -8.29 3.45
CA VAL A 155 -20.35 -9.39 4.37
C VAL A 155 -20.42 -8.93 5.83
N PHE A 156 -19.96 -7.71 6.10
CA PHE A 156 -20.06 -7.05 7.40
C PHE A 156 -21.35 -6.22 7.49
N ASN A 157 -22.50 -6.88 7.32
CA ASN A 157 -23.81 -6.23 7.38
C ASN A 157 -24.18 -5.65 8.75
N ASP A 158 -23.52 -6.09 9.82
CA ASP A 158 -23.70 -5.59 11.19
C ASP A 158 -22.82 -4.35 11.43
N PRO A 159 -23.41 -3.17 11.73
CA PRO A 159 -22.67 -1.96 12.04
C PRO A 159 -21.66 -2.10 13.18
N GLU A 160 -21.95 -2.93 14.20
CA GLU A 160 -21.03 -3.14 15.34
C GLU A 160 -19.83 -4.01 14.95
N LEU A 161 -19.98 -4.88 13.95
CA LEU A 161 -18.84 -5.59 13.36
C LEU A 161 -17.96 -4.65 12.55
N ARG A 162 -18.56 -3.78 11.73
CA ARG A 162 -17.79 -2.85 10.87
C ARG A 162 -16.90 -1.92 11.69
N LYS A 163 -17.38 -1.44 12.83
CA LYS A 163 -16.58 -0.62 13.77
C LYS A 163 -15.30 -1.32 14.25
N ARG A 164 -15.23 -2.65 14.18
CA ARG A 164 -14.06 -3.46 14.57
C ARG A 164 -13.16 -3.85 13.40
N VAL A 165 -13.45 -3.35 12.19
CA VAL A 165 -12.69 -3.63 10.97
C VAL A 165 -11.98 -2.36 10.52
N LEU A 166 -10.65 -2.43 10.47
CA LEU A 166 -9.77 -1.40 9.95
C LEU A 166 -9.29 -1.80 8.56
N LEU A 167 -9.34 -0.84 7.62
CA LEU A 167 -8.93 -1.07 6.25
C LEU A 167 -7.56 -0.45 5.99
N THR A 168 -6.74 -1.07 5.13
CA THR A 168 -5.46 -0.51 4.70
C THR A 168 -5.36 -0.52 3.17
N ARG A 169 -4.57 0.38 2.60
CA ARG A 169 -4.24 0.41 1.15
C ARG A 169 -2.72 0.44 0.94
N HIS A 170 -1.98 -0.24 1.81
CA HIS A 170 -0.52 -0.20 1.82
C HIS A 170 0.08 -0.64 0.47
N GLY A 171 1.10 0.10 0.03
CA GLY A 171 2.00 -0.29 -1.05
C GLY A 171 2.06 0.67 -2.23
N LYS A 172 0.97 1.33 -2.66
CA LYS A 172 0.99 2.48 -3.58
C LYS A 172 -0.31 3.29 -3.52
N GLY A 173 -0.24 4.55 -3.92
CA GLY A 173 -1.37 5.47 -4.04
C GLY A 173 -1.54 6.39 -2.83
N HIS A 174 -2.23 7.50 -3.08
CA HIS A 174 -2.72 8.42 -2.05
C HIS A 174 -4.04 7.88 -1.49
N VAL A 175 -4.21 7.90 -0.16
CA VAL A 175 -5.54 7.83 0.47
C VAL A 175 -6.03 9.24 0.75
N TRP A 176 -7.13 9.61 0.12
CA TRP A 176 -7.72 10.95 0.18
C TRP A 176 -8.49 11.17 1.47
N GLU A 177 -8.68 12.41 1.89
CA GLU A 177 -9.46 12.69 3.10
C GLU A 177 -10.93 12.31 2.89
N SER A 178 -11.45 12.54 1.68
CA SER A 178 -12.77 12.04 1.29
C SER A 178 -12.86 10.51 1.26
N ASP A 179 -11.73 9.78 1.08
CA ASP A 179 -11.73 8.30 1.20
C ASP A 179 -12.00 7.90 2.64
N ARG A 180 -11.25 8.47 3.59
CA ARG A 180 -11.39 8.17 5.02
C ARG A 180 -12.80 8.45 5.50
N LYS A 181 -13.35 9.62 5.15
CA LYS A 181 -14.72 10.00 5.46
C LYS A 181 -15.75 9.06 4.84
N TRP A 182 -15.51 8.59 3.63
CA TRP A 182 -16.40 7.64 2.97
C TRP A 182 -16.37 6.27 3.66
N VAL A 183 -15.18 5.74 3.96
CA VAL A 183 -15.00 4.48 4.70
C VAL A 183 -15.68 4.55 6.08
N GLN A 184 -15.55 5.67 6.79
CA GLN A 184 -16.23 5.90 8.07
C GLN A 184 -17.75 5.95 7.91
N ARG A 185 -18.28 6.56 6.84
CA ARG A 185 -19.74 6.54 6.54
C ARG A 185 -20.26 5.12 6.26
N LEU A 186 -19.43 4.26 5.69
CA LEU A 186 -19.75 2.84 5.53
C LEU A 186 -19.71 2.09 6.88
N GLY A 187 -19.27 2.72 7.97
CA GLY A 187 -19.25 2.17 9.33
C GLY A 187 -17.97 1.43 9.71
N PHE A 188 -16.96 1.40 8.83
CA PHE A 188 -15.65 0.86 9.15
C PHE A 188 -14.87 1.81 10.07
N CYS A 189 -13.90 1.27 10.83
CA CYS A 189 -13.09 2.07 11.76
C CYS A 189 -12.35 3.20 11.04
N GLY A 190 -11.62 2.85 9.98
CA GLY A 190 -10.76 3.79 9.28
C GLY A 190 -10.09 3.18 8.06
N LEU A 191 -9.30 3.99 7.37
CA LEU A 191 -8.57 3.62 6.17
C LEU A 191 -7.12 4.12 6.22
N LEU A 192 -6.17 3.19 6.33
CA LEU A 192 -4.74 3.51 6.40
C LEU A 192 -4.11 3.59 5.02
N ALA A 193 -3.37 4.67 4.76
CA ALA A 193 -2.57 4.83 3.54
C ALA A 193 -1.33 3.92 3.52
N GLU A 194 -0.67 3.80 4.65
CA GLU A 194 0.52 2.99 4.81
C GLU A 194 0.56 2.45 6.25
N VAL A 195 0.93 1.18 6.40
CA VAL A 195 1.42 0.66 7.66
C VAL A 195 2.94 0.56 7.56
N SER A 196 3.65 1.46 8.23
CA SER A 196 5.11 1.44 8.34
C SER A 196 5.52 1.76 9.77
N PRO A 197 6.72 1.35 10.23
CA PRO A 197 7.21 1.72 11.55
C PRO A 197 7.11 3.24 11.78
N ALA A 198 7.58 4.04 10.82
CA ALA A 198 7.53 5.50 10.91
C ALA A 198 6.10 6.06 10.98
N SER A 199 5.15 5.48 10.25
CA SER A 199 3.74 5.91 10.32
C SER A 199 3.05 5.53 11.63
N LEU A 200 3.46 4.42 12.26
CA LEU A 200 2.86 3.92 13.49
C LEU A 200 3.50 4.52 14.76
N THR A 201 4.77 4.93 14.70
CA THR A 201 5.45 5.63 15.80
C THR A 201 5.23 7.14 15.78
N ALA A 202 4.57 7.68 14.75
CA ALA A 202 4.24 9.10 14.74
C ALA A 202 3.31 9.43 15.92
N GLU A 203 3.69 10.43 16.72
CA GLU A 203 2.94 10.85 17.93
C GLU A 203 1.45 11.13 17.64
N ALA A 204 1.13 11.55 16.41
CA ALA A 204 -0.21 11.84 15.93
C ALA A 204 -0.88 10.68 15.17
N SER A 205 -0.46 9.42 15.36
CA SER A 205 -1.08 8.27 14.70
C SER A 205 -2.50 8.02 15.24
N ALA A 206 -3.48 8.79 14.74
CA ALA A 206 -4.89 8.68 15.10
C ALA A 206 -5.40 7.25 14.95
N ASP A 207 -4.92 6.59 13.90
CA ASP A 207 -5.29 5.24 13.52
C ASP A 207 -4.89 4.18 14.59
N LEU A 208 -3.70 4.27 15.19
CA LEU A 208 -3.27 3.35 16.25
C LEU A 208 -4.00 3.62 17.58
N HIS A 209 -4.33 4.89 17.83
CA HIS A 209 -5.16 5.28 18.97
C HIS A 209 -6.60 4.75 18.82
N GLU A 210 -7.15 4.72 17.61
CA GLU A 210 -8.46 4.12 17.33
C GLU A 210 -8.46 2.61 17.61
N ILE A 211 -7.44 1.87 17.15
CA ILE A 211 -7.29 0.43 17.45
C ILE A 211 -7.20 0.20 18.97
N ALA A 212 -6.38 1.01 19.66
CA ALA A 212 -6.21 0.91 21.10
C ALA A 212 -7.54 1.17 21.84
N ALA A 213 -8.27 2.20 21.43
CA ALA A 213 -9.58 2.54 21.97
C ALA A 213 -10.61 1.42 21.76
N LEU A 214 -10.65 0.83 20.54
CA LEU A 214 -11.52 -0.30 20.21
C LEU A 214 -11.26 -1.51 21.11
N LEU A 215 -9.99 -1.82 21.36
CA LEU A 215 -9.57 -2.96 22.19
C LEU A 215 -9.61 -2.65 23.70
N LYS A 216 -9.91 -1.39 24.06
CA LYS A 216 -9.89 -0.86 25.44
C LYS A 216 -8.53 -1.07 26.10
N ILE A 217 -7.46 -0.79 25.36
CA ILE A 217 -6.06 -0.84 25.81
C ILE A 217 -5.43 0.55 25.68
N PRO A 218 -4.46 0.92 26.54
CA PRO A 218 -3.75 2.17 26.36
C PRO A 218 -2.92 2.12 25.07
N PRO A 219 -2.82 3.23 24.32
CA PRO A 219 -1.90 3.31 23.20
C PRO A 219 -0.45 3.11 23.72
N PRO A 220 0.37 2.28 23.06
CA PRO A 220 1.75 2.07 23.47
C PRO A 220 2.56 3.35 23.22
N PRO A 221 3.53 3.67 24.10
CA PRO A 221 4.42 4.80 23.85
C PRO A 221 5.27 4.52 22.59
N PRO A 222 5.57 5.54 21.77
CA PRO A 222 6.34 5.39 20.53
C PRO A 222 7.66 4.64 20.70
N ASP A 223 8.38 4.90 21.81
CA ASP A 223 9.66 4.26 22.11
C ASP A 223 9.53 2.75 22.30
N LYS A 224 8.44 2.30 22.93
CA LYS A 224 8.15 0.87 23.10
C LYS A 224 7.91 0.23 21.73
N LEU A 225 7.12 0.87 20.87
CA LEU A 225 6.89 0.37 19.50
C LEU A 225 8.18 0.29 18.70
N ALA A 226 9.03 1.33 18.76
CA ALA A 226 10.33 1.35 18.09
C ALA A 226 11.26 0.20 18.54
N ALA A 227 11.27 -0.10 19.83
CA ALA A 227 12.01 -1.24 20.37
C ALA A 227 11.49 -2.58 19.82
N TYR A 228 10.16 -2.76 19.74
CA TYR A 228 9.55 -3.97 19.16
C TYR A 228 9.85 -4.13 17.66
N PHE A 229 9.75 -3.04 16.88
CA PHE A 229 10.11 -3.07 15.46
C PHE A 229 11.57 -3.50 15.27
N SER A 230 12.47 -2.94 16.07
CA SER A 230 13.90 -3.29 16.06
C SER A 230 14.13 -4.76 16.43
N ALA A 231 13.50 -5.23 17.50
CA ALA A 231 13.65 -6.61 18.00
C ALA A 231 13.12 -7.66 17.01
N MET A 232 12.04 -7.35 16.28
CA MET A 232 11.46 -8.25 15.28
C MET A 232 12.15 -8.17 13.90
N GLY A 233 13.23 -7.39 13.77
CA GLY A 233 13.87 -7.16 12.48
C GLY A 233 12.90 -6.51 11.48
N VAL A 234 11.85 -5.83 11.96
CA VAL A 234 11.06 -4.89 11.17
C VAL A 234 11.89 -3.63 11.09
N THR A 235 12.95 -3.74 10.31
CA THR A 235 13.91 -2.69 10.12
C THR A 235 13.29 -1.58 9.29
N CYS A 236 13.68 -0.34 9.55
CA CYS A 236 13.55 0.74 8.58
C CYS A 236 14.50 0.56 7.35
N ASN A 237 15.04 -0.66 7.12
CA ASN A 237 16.14 -0.90 6.20
C ASN A 237 15.70 -0.69 4.75
N GLY A 238 16.35 0.31 4.14
CA GLY A 238 15.84 1.00 2.97
C GLY A 238 14.71 1.91 3.41
N ALA A 239 15.00 3.20 3.60
CA ALA A 239 13.97 4.17 3.96
C ALA A 239 12.78 3.94 3.02
N SER A 240 11.65 3.46 3.56
CA SER A 240 10.44 3.25 2.74
C SER A 240 10.22 4.54 1.94
N PRO A 241 9.66 4.52 0.73
CA PRO A 241 9.55 5.74 -0.07
C PRO A 241 8.98 6.93 0.73
N ARG A 242 8.00 6.64 1.61
CA ARG A 242 7.43 7.59 2.57
C ARG A 242 8.37 7.96 3.70
N GLY A 243 9.11 7.00 4.26
CA GLY A 243 10.16 7.23 5.25
C GLY A 243 11.29 8.12 4.73
N LEU A 244 11.78 7.89 3.52
CA LEU A 244 12.78 8.73 2.86
C LEU A 244 12.26 10.16 2.73
N ILE A 245 11.06 10.31 2.16
CA ILE A 245 10.42 11.64 2.00
C ILE A 245 10.28 12.34 3.35
N ARG A 246 9.79 11.63 4.37
CA ARG A 246 9.58 12.19 5.71
C ARG A 246 10.90 12.62 6.36
N GLN A 247 11.93 11.78 6.28
CA GLN A 247 13.24 12.05 6.86
C GLN A 247 13.93 13.24 6.18
N THR A 248 13.83 13.34 4.86
CA THR A 248 14.50 14.40 4.10
C THR A 248 13.73 15.71 4.11
N THR A 249 12.39 15.68 4.07
CA THR A 249 11.57 16.89 3.87
C THR A 249 10.72 17.29 5.08
N GLY A 250 10.56 16.41 6.07
CA GLY A 250 9.60 16.57 7.16
C GLY A 250 8.12 16.41 6.76
N LEU A 251 7.81 16.31 5.47
CA LEU A 251 6.45 16.21 4.94
C LEU A 251 5.99 14.76 4.78
N THR A 252 4.67 14.56 4.67
CA THR A 252 4.13 13.34 4.08
C THR A 252 4.39 13.32 2.58
N ALA A 253 4.39 12.14 1.96
CA ALA A 253 4.60 12.02 0.52
C ALA A 253 3.54 12.77 -0.30
N GLU A 254 2.31 12.84 0.20
CA GLU A 254 1.20 13.52 -0.46
C GLU A 254 1.30 15.04 -0.36
N ASN A 255 1.78 15.55 0.78
CA ASN A 255 2.05 16.97 0.93
C ASN A 255 3.23 17.37 0.05
N LEU A 256 4.27 16.54 -0.07
CA LEU A 256 5.37 16.76 -1.01
C LEU A 256 4.88 16.73 -2.46
N ALA A 257 4.06 15.75 -2.85
CA ALA A 257 3.49 15.66 -4.20
C ALA A 257 2.60 16.88 -4.53
N SER A 258 1.81 17.34 -3.56
CA SER A 258 0.97 18.54 -3.70
C SER A 258 1.83 19.80 -3.84
N ALA A 259 2.89 19.92 -3.03
CA ALA A 259 3.84 21.02 -3.14
C ALA A 259 4.56 20.99 -4.50
N LEU A 260 4.93 19.82 -5.01
CA LEU A 260 5.52 19.66 -6.34
C LEU A 260 4.55 20.09 -7.45
N ALA A 261 3.29 19.68 -7.36
CA ALA A 261 2.24 20.08 -8.30
C ALA A 261 2.05 21.61 -8.35
N SER A 262 2.09 22.27 -7.19
CA SER A 262 1.92 23.72 -7.09
C SER A 262 3.16 24.52 -7.50
N ASN A 263 4.36 24.01 -7.24
CA ASN A 263 5.59 24.81 -7.34
C ASN A 263 6.51 24.44 -8.52
N ALA A 264 6.43 23.22 -9.07
CA ALA A 264 7.29 22.79 -10.18
C ALA A 264 6.84 23.31 -11.56
N LYS A 265 6.11 24.43 -11.62
CA LYS A 265 5.53 25.00 -12.85
C LYS A 265 4.72 23.96 -13.62
N ALA A 266 3.79 23.30 -12.93
CA ALA A 266 2.86 22.36 -13.58
C ALA A 266 1.97 23.12 -14.57
N LEU A 267 2.23 22.94 -15.87
CA LEU A 267 1.63 23.70 -16.96
C LEU A 267 1.32 22.76 -18.12
N GLN A 268 0.50 23.25 -19.05
CA GLN A 268 0.32 22.58 -20.33
C GLN A 268 1.59 22.74 -21.17
N ARG A 269 2.12 21.62 -21.68
CA ARG A 269 3.29 21.61 -22.57
C ARG A 269 2.97 20.82 -23.84
N THR A 270 3.53 21.22 -24.97
CA THR A 270 3.35 20.54 -26.26
C THR A 270 4.66 19.95 -26.73
N TYR A 271 4.66 18.67 -27.12
CA TYR A 271 5.81 17.98 -27.67
C TYR A 271 5.39 17.05 -28.80
N LYS A 272 6.07 17.12 -29.95
CA LYS A 272 5.74 16.37 -31.18
C LYS A 272 4.25 16.44 -31.53
N LEU A 273 3.68 17.66 -31.53
CA LEU A 273 2.26 17.95 -31.81
C LEU A 273 1.26 17.36 -30.81
N LYS A 274 1.71 16.74 -29.72
CA LYS A 274 0.87 16.25 -28.63
C LYS A 274 0.93 17.20 -27.44
N THR A 275 -0.23 17.51 -26.89
CA THR A 275 -0.39 18.40 -25.74
C THR A 275 -0.53 17.59 -24.46
N TYR A 276 0.27 17.93 -23.45
CA TYR A 276 0.28 17.32 -22.12
C TYR A 276 -0.13 18.36 -21.08
N PRO A 277 -1.38 18.33 -20.59
CA PRO A 277 -1.83 19.26 -19.54
C PRO A 277 -1.14 18.95 -18.20
N ALA A 278 -1.08 19.95 -17.32
CA ALA A 278 -0.69 19.83 -15.91
C ALA A 278 0.62 19.05 -15.64
N CYS A 279 1.57 19.05 -16.58
CA CYS A 279 2.83 18.33 -16.43
C CYS A 279 3.94 19.27 -15.94
N PHE A 280 5.04 18.71 -15.42
CA PHE A 280 6.26 19.42 -15.07
C PHE A 280 7.48 18.69 -15.61
N VAL A 281 8.61 19.37 -15.76
CA VAL A 281 9.85 18.77 -16.28
C VAL A 281 10.67 18.17 -15.14
N GLY A 282 11.22 16.97 -15.33
CA GLY A 282 12.03 16.27 -14.32
C GLY A 282 13.16 17.13 -13.76
N SER A 283 13.97 17.75 -14.61
CA SER A 283 15.07 18.60 -14.18
C SER A 283 14.65 19.89 -13.47
N GLU A 284 13.47 20.43 -13.80
CA GLU A 284 12.88 21.57 -13.08
C GLU A 284 12.42 21.16 -11.69
N ALA A 285 11.76 20.01 -11.57
CA ALA A 285 11.38 19.43 -10.29
C ALA A 285 12.59 19.10 -9.40
N VAL A 286 13.66 18.53 -9.96
CA VAL A 286 14.91 18.26 -9.23
C VAL A 286 15.53 19.55 -8.73
N SER A 287 15.57 20.60 -9.57
CA SER A 287 16.09 21.91 -9.16
C SER A 287 15.27 22.55 -8.05
N TRP A 288 13.94 22.43 -8.12
CA TRP A 288 13.05 22.90 -7.05
C TRP A 288 13.26 22.12 -5.75
N LEU A 289 13.29 20.78 -5.79
CA LEU A 289 13.54 19.94 -4.61
C LEU A 289 14.88 20.25 -3.95
N ALA A 290 15.94 20.36 -4.74
CA ALA A 290 17.28 20.68 -4.27
C ALA A 290 17.33 22.04 -3.57
N SER A 291 16.69 23.05 -4.16
CA SER A 291 16.64 24.40 -3.59
C SER A 291 15.75 24.49 -2.35
N GLN A 292 14.59 23.83 -2.35
CA GLN A 292 13.59 23.95 -1.30
C GLN A 292 14.03 23.27 0.01
N TYR A 293 14.75 22.15 -0.10
CA TYR A 293 15.17 21.35 1.04
C TYR A 293 16.68 21.41 1.30
N SER A 294 17.42 22.22 0.53
CA SER A 294 18.89 22.32 0.62
C SER A 294 19.59 20.96 0.50
N ILE A 295 19.12 20.13 -0.43
CA ILE A 295 19.61 18.77 -0.67
C ILE A 295 20.32 18.65 -2.03
N SER A 296 21.12 17.60 -2.20
CA SER A 296 21.79 17.33 -3.48
C SER A 296 20.78 16.92 -4.56
N ARG A 297 21.21 17.00 -5.83
CA ARG A 297 20.37 16.60 -6.97
C ARG A 297 20.13 15.09 -6.96
N GLU A 298 21.09 14.31 -6.50
CA GLU A 298 20.96 12.85 -6.33
C GLU A 298 19.87 12.50 -5.31
N ILE A 299 19.83 13.18 -4.16
CA ILE A 299 18.78 12.99 -3.15
C ILE A 299 17.43 13.44 -3.73
N SER A 300 17.41 14.53 -4.50
CA SER A 300 16.20 15.03 -5.16
C SER A 300 15.62 14.04 -6.18
N VAL A 301 16.48 13.37 -6.95
CA VAL A 301 16.09 12.26 -7.83
C VAL A 301 15.55 11.08 -7.01
N ALA A 302 16.20 10.73 -5.90
CA ALA A 302 15.72 9.68 -5.01
C ALA A 302 14.32 9.99 -4.42
N LEU A 303 14.05 11.26 -4.07
CA LEU A 303 12.70 11.70 -3.65
C LEU A 303 11.67 11.56 -4.76
N GLY A 304 12.00 11.95 -6.00
CA GLY A 304 11.09 11.80 -7.13
C GLY A 304 10.83 10.33 -7.50
N LEU A 305 11.85 9.47 -7.41
CA LEU A 305 11.70 8.01 -7.54
C LEU A 305 10.83 7.43 -6.43
N ALA A 306 10.99 7.90 -5.19
CA ALA A 306 10.13 7.51 -4.07
C ALA A 306 8.67 7.92 -4.31
N LEU A 307 8.43 9.15 -4.77
CA LEU A 307 7.08 9.59 -5.15
C LEU A 307 6.50 8.74 -6.30
N GLN A 308 7.33 8.35 -7.28
CA GLN A 308 6.89 7.49 -8.37
C GLN A 308 6.58 6.06 -7.93
N GLN A 309 7.38 5.50 -7.02
CA GLN A 309 7.10 4.19 -6.43
C GLN A 309 5.76 4.17 -5.67
N LEU A 310 5.35 5.31 -5.12
CA LEU A 310 4.07 5.50 -4.45
C LEU A 310 2.92 5.85 -5.40
N ASP A 311 3.14 5.84 -6.72
CA ASP A 311 2.20 6.33 -7.75
C ASP A 311 1.74 7.78 -7.53
N LEU A 312 2.49 8.60 -6.79
CA LEU A 312 2.18 10.02 -6.55
C LEU A 312 2.71 10.93 -7.67
N VAL A 313 3.70 10.43 -8.41
CA VAL A 313 4.28 11.05 -9.61
C VAL A 313 4.41 9.96 -10.68
N HIS A 314 4.14 10.27 -11.93
CA HIS A 314 4.40 9.34 -13.04
C HIS A 314 4.88 10.11 -14.27
N HIS A 315 5.63 9.43 -15.14
CA HIS A 315 5.94 9.94 -16.47
C HIS A 315 4.66 9.97 -17.31
N VAL A 316 4.45 11.03 -18.11
CA VAL A 316 3.18 11.24 -18.85
C VAL A 316 2.81 10.12 -19.84
N VAL A 317 3.77 9.29 -20.25
CA VAL A 317 3.51 8.07 -21.05
C VAL A 317 3.91 6.77 -20.32
N HIS A 318 4.19 6.83 -19.03
CA HIS A 318 4.48 5.68 -18.15
C HIS A 318 5.75 4.85 -18.49
N GLU A 319 6.61 5.34 -19.38
CA GLU A 319 7.83 4.61 -19.82
C GLU A 319 9.11 4.94 -19.03
N GLN A 320 9.18 6.09 -18.35
CA GLN A 320 10.43 6.58 -17.78
C GLN A 320 10.39 6.59 -16.25
N ALA A 321 11.50 6.17 -15.65
CA ALA A 321 11.77 6.42 -14.23
C ALA A 321 12.09 7.90 -14.03
N PHE A 322 11.75 8.42 -12.85
CA PHE A 322 12.00 9.80 -12.47
C PHE A 322 13.48 10.10 -12.56
N ALA A 323 13.82 11.12 -13.34
CA ALA A 323 15.19 11.47 -13.64
C ALA A 323 15.33 12.99 -13.76
N ASP A 324 16.55 13.45 -13.48
CA ASP A 324 16.99 14.81 -13.74
C ASP A 324 17.19 15.04 -15.25
N ALA A 325 16.09 15.05 -15.98
CA ALA A 325 16.07 15.08 -17.43
C ALA A 325 14.86 15.88 -17.95
N GLN A 326 14.86 16.16 -19.25
CA GLN A 326 13.79 16.85 -19.97
C GLN A 326 12.57 15.95 -20.27
N PHE A 327 12.22 15.07 -19.33
CA PHE A 327 11.01 14.25 -19.39
C PHE A 327 9.85 14.95 -18.68
N PHE A 328 8.63 14.68 -19.13
CA PHE A 328 7.43 15.25 -18.54
C PHE A 328 6.82 14.29 -17.54
N TYR A 329 6.55 14.80 -16.34
CA TYR A 329 5.94 14.08 -15.25
C TYR A 329 4.66 14.76 -14.82
N ARG A 330 3.81 14.02 -14.12
CA ARG A 330 2.56 14.51 -13.57
C ARG A 330 2.32 13.92 -12.19
N THR A 331 1.68 14.70 -11.32
CA THR A 331 1.24 14.22 -10.00
C THR A 331 -0.15 13.59 -10.08
N THR A 332 -0.44 12.67 -9.16
CA THR A 332 -1.76 12.01 -9.03
C THR A 332 -2.56 12.52 -7.83
N VAL A 333 -2.20 13.70 -7.33
CA VAL A 333 -2.91 14.39 -6.25
C VAL A 333 -3.78 15.50 -6.85
N SER A 334 -5.03 15.58 -6.41
CA SER A 334 -5.96 16.62 -6.86
C SER A 334 -6.90 17.03 -5.74
N THR A 335 -6.82 18.30 -5.35
CA THR A 335 -7.72 18.90 -4.34
C THR A 335 -9.15 19.00 -4.84
N SER A 336 -9.36 19.16 -6.15
CA SER A 336 -10.69 19.16 -6.76
C SER A 336 -11.32 17.77 -6.66
N SER A 337 -10.56 16.72 -6.96
CA SER A 337 -11.04 15.33 -6.89
C SER A 337 -11.24 14.86 -5.45
N ASP A 338 -10.46 15.34 -4.48
CA ASP A 338 -10.64 15.05 -3.04
C ASP A 338 -11.90 15.69 -2.43
N ARG A 339 -12.55 16.64 -3.11
CA ARG A 339 -13.85 17.16 -2.64
C ARG A 339 -15.01 16.21 -2.93
N LEU A 340 -14.81 15.25 -3.84
CA LEU A 340 -15.86 14.35 -4.29
C LEU A 340 -15.92 13.09 -3.42
N ASP A 341 -17.15 12.66 -3.11
CA ASP A 341 -17.42 11.40 -2.43
C ASP A 341 -17.39 10.22 -3.42
N PRO A 342 -16.48 9.24 -3.25
CA PRO A 342 -16.41 8.06 -4.12
C PRO A 342 -17.70 7.28 -4.21
N GLY A 343 -18.40 7.11 -3.09
CA GLY A 343 -19.62 6.31 -3.02
C GLY A 343 -20.75 6.88 -3.89
N ASN A 344 -20.98 8.18 -3.80
CA ASN A 344 -22.01 8.89 -4.56
C ASN A 344 -21.68 8.93 -6.05
N VAL A 345 -20.43 9.24 -6.42
CA VAL A 345 -20.01 9.25 -7.82
C VAL A 345 -20.12 7.85 -8.42
N PHE A 346 -19.69 6.82 -7.70
CA PHE A 346 -19.82 5.44 -8.14
C PHE A 346 -21.28 5.00 -8.31
N LYS A 347 -22.17 5.38 -7.38
CA LYS A 347 -23.62 5.10 -7.50
C LYS A 347 -24.23 5.74 -8.75
N LEU A 348 -23.85 6.97 -9.08
CA LEU A 348 -24.30 7.66 -10.28
C LEU A 348 -23.75 6.99 -11.55
N LEU A 349 -22.45 6.65 -11.59
CA LEU A 349 -21.89 5.92 -12.73
C LEU A 349 -22.62 4.59 -12.94
N ARG A 350 -22.85 3.83 -11.87
CA ARG A 350 -23.50 2.51 -11.91
C ARG A 350 -24.96 2.55 -12.30
N SER A 351 -25.67 3.67 -12.14
CA SER A 351 -27.09 3.75 -12.56
C SER A 351 -27.24 3.67 -14.08
N GLY A 352 -26.17 3.90 -14.86
CA GLY A 352 -26.22 3.95 -16.32
C GLY A 352 -26.96 5.18 -16.86
N THR A 353 -27.44 6.08 -16.00
CA THR A 353 -28.20 7.27 -16.41
C THR A 353 -27.29 8.44 -16.80
N VAL A 354 -26.06 8.44 -16.28
CA VAL A 354 -25.08 9.52 -16.51
C VAL A 354 -24.07 9.19 -17.60
N VAL A 355 -23.71 7.90 -17.72
CA VAL A 355 -22.81 7.35 -18.73
C VAL A 355 -23.41 6.04 -19.21
N GLU A 356 -23.41 5.81 -20.52
CA GLU A 356 -24.07 4.67 -21.13
C GLU A 356 -23.31 3.36 -20.84
N ILE A 357 -23.96 2.48 -20.06
CA ILE A 357 -23.48 1.12 -19.82
C ILE A 357 -24.22 0.18 -20.79
N ARG A 358 -23.45 -0.52 -21.64
CA ARG A 358 -24.00 -1.50 -22.59
C ARG A 358 -22.94 -2.44 -23.13
N ASP A 359 -23.40 -3.51 -23.75
CA ASP A 359 -22.57 -4.44 -24.50
C ASP A 359 -21.91 -3.72 -25.69
N ARG A 360 -20.59 -3.88 -25.82
CA ARG A 360 -19.82 -3.32 -26.93
C ARG A 360 -18.95 -4.41 -27.57
N MET A 361 -18.78 -4.34 -28.88
CA MET A 361 -17.96 -5.28 -29.63
C MET A 361 -16.64 -4.64 -30.04
N TYR A 362 -15.53 -5.35 -29.81
CA TYR A 362 -14.20 -4.95 -30.29
C TYR A 362 -13.47 -6.15 -30.87
N ARG A 363 -13.01 -6.01 -32.12
CA ARG A 363 -12.33 -7.08 -32.89
C ARG A 363 -13.09 -8.41 -32.88
N GLY A 364 -14.41 -8.36 -33.01
CA GLY A 364 -15.28 -9.54 -33.05
C GLY A 364 -15.54 -10.20 -31.69
N LYS A 365 -15.00 -9.65 -30.59
CA LYS A 365 -15.34 -10.07 -29.22
C LYS A 365 -16.32 -9.09 -28.60
N THR A 366 -17.41 -9.61 -28.04
CA THR A 366 -18.38 -8.82 -27.27
C THR A 366 -17.94 -8.72 -25.82
N TYR A 367 -17.97 -7.51 -25.28
CA TYR A 367 -17.74 -7.17 -23.89
C TYR A 367 -19.07 -6.66 -23.32
N PRO A 368 -19.73 -7.44 -22.43
CA PRO A 368 -21.04 -7.06 -21.90
C PRO A 368 -20.94 -5.90 -20.92
N ASP A 369 -22.03 -5.16 -20.69
CA ASP A 369 -22.19 -4.22 -19.57
C ASP A 369 -20.95 -3.34 -19.28
N CYS A 370 -20.39 -2.75 -20.32
CA CYS A 370 -19.16 -1.97 -20.20
C CYS A 370 -19.43 -0.46 -20.29
N LEU A 371 -18.53 0.32 -19.72
CA LEU A 371 -18.48 1.78 -19.77
C LEU A 371 -17.20 2.20 -20.52
N VAL A 372 -17.26 3.32 -21.24
CA VAL A 372 -16.09 3.88 -21.95
C VAL A 372 -15.37 4.88 -21.06
N GLY A 373 -14.04 4.77 -20.97
CA GLY A 373 -13.21 5.65 -20.13
C GLY A 373 -13.37 7.15 -20.46
N ALA A 374 -13.26 7.50 -21.74
CA ALA A 374 -13.44 8.88 -22.20
C ALA A 374 -14.83 9.46 -21.86
N GLU A 375 -15.91 8.69 -22.03
CA GLU A 375 -17.27 9.12 -21.70
C GLU A 375 -17.44 9.40 -20.20
N ALA A 376 -16.83 8.57 -19.35
CA ALA A 376 -16.84 8.78 -17.89
C ALA A 376 -16.06 10.04 -17.48
N ILE A 377 -14.94 10.33 -18.16
CA ILE A 377 -14.16 11.54 -17.93
C ILE A 377 -14.94 12.77 -18.40
N ASP A 378 -15.54 12.72 -19.59
CA ASP A 378 -16.38 13.79 -20.12
C ASP A 378 -17.50 14.14 -19.14
N TRP A 379 -18.20 13.14 -18.62
CA TRP A 379 -19.24 13.35 -17.62
C TRP A 379 -18.70 14.00 -16.34
N LEU A 380 -17.59 13.53 -15.78
CA LEU A 380 -16.97 14.13 -14.60
C LEU A 380 -16.55 15.59 -14.85
N CYS A 381 -16.03 15.89 -16.04
CA CYS A 381 -15.69 17.25 -16.46
C CYS A 381 -16.92 18.14 -16.56
N THR A 382 -18.02 17.65 -17.13
CA THR A 382 -19.25 18.44 -17.30
C THR A 382 -19.99 18.63 -15.98
N TYR A 383 -20.16 17.57 -15.19
CA TYR A 383 -21.01 17.59 -14.00
C TYR A 383 -20.31 18.18 -12.77
N TYR A 384 -19.03 17.85 -12.57
CA TYR A 384 -18.24 18.31 -11.41
C TYR A 384 -17.25 19.42 -11.74
N LEU A 385 -17.22 19.90 -12.99
CA LEU A 385 -16.30 20.94 -13.47
C LEU A 385 -14.82 20.57 -13.24
N LEU A 386 -14.52 19.27 -13.25
CA LEU A 386 -13.15 18.78 -13.12
C LEU A 386 -12.36 19.05 -14.40
N LYS A 387 -11.06 19.26 -14.27
CA LYS A 387 -10.15 19.15 -15.43
C LYS A 387 -10.08 17.67 -15.83
N ARG A 388 -9.83 17.38 -17.12
CA ARG A 388 -9.73 16.00 -17.63
C ARG A 388 -8.77 15.13 -16.81
N HIS A 389 -7.61 15.69 -16.46
CA HIS A 389 -6.63 15.02 -15.60
C HIS A 389 -7.17 14.73 -14.19
N ASP A 390 -7.87 15.68 -13.56
CA ASP A 390 -8.45 15.49 -12.24
C ASP A 390 -9.51 14.38 -12.25
N ALA A 391 -10.29 14.29 -13.33
CA ALA A 391 -11.26 13.22 -13.57
C ALA A 391 -10.58 11.86 -13.77
N GLU A 392 -9.50 11.78 -14.55
CA GLU A 392 -8.71 10.55 -14.72
C GLU A 392 -8.13 10.06 -13.38
N ILE A 393 -7.57 10.97 -12.57
CA ILE A 393 -7.12 10.66 -11.21
C ILE A 393 -8.30 10.09 -10.39
N PHE A 394 -9.47 10.74 -10.45
CA PHE A 394 -10.64 10.29 -9.68
C PHE A 394 -11.11 8.89 -10.11
N LEU A 395 -11.13 8.57 -11.39
CA LEU A 395 -11.49 7.22 -11.85
C LEU A 395 -10.44 6.19 -11.43
N ASN A 396 -9.16 6.53 -11.46
CA ASN A 396 -8.09 5.67 -10.96
C ASN A 396 -8.14 5.47 -9.43
N ARG A 397 -8.70 6.44 -8.70
CA ARG A 397 -9.04 6.29 -7.29
C ARG A 397 -10.15 5.25 -7.10
N LEU A 398 -11.22 5.27 -7.91
CA LEU A 398 -12.27 4.23 -7.88
C LEU A 398 -11.70 2.84 -8.23
N HIS A 399 -10.78 2.78 -9.21
CA HIS A 399 -10.08 1.54 -9.55
C HIS A 399 -9.33 0.98 -8.35
N GLY A 400 -8.66 1.85 -7.59
CA GLY A 400 -7.97 1.48 -6.36
C GLY A 400 -8.86 0.95 -5.22
N PHE A 401 -10.19 1.04 -5.33
CA PHE A 401 -11.17 0.39 -4.44
C PHE A 401 -11.77 -0.89 -5.03
N GLY A 402 -11.33 -1.29 -6.22
CA GLY A 402 -11.92 -2.39 -6.97
C GLY A 402 -13.35 -2.09 -7.43
N LEU A 403 -13.68 -0.82 -7.69
CA LEU A 403 -15.02 -0.41 -8.13
C LEU A 403 -15.13 -0.33 -9.65
N ILE A 404 -14.02 -0.03 -10.34
CA ILE A 404 -13.93 0.02 -11.80
C ILE A 404 -12.64 -0.68 -12.22
N HIS A 405 -12.71 -1.52 -13.23
CA HIS A 405 -11.54 -2.22 -13.78
C HIS A 405 -11.64 -2.31 -15.30
N HIS A 406 -10.49 -2.38 -15.96
CA HIS A 406 -10.46 -2.58 -17.41
C HIS A 406 -11.01 -3.96 -17.74
N VAL A 407 -11.72 -4.11 -18.87
CA VAL A 407 -12.35 -5.40 -19.26
C VAL A 407 -11.38 -6.58 -19.40
N THR A 408 -10.07 -6.32 -19.51
CA THR A 408 -8.99 -7.33 -19.51
C THR A 408 -7.98 -7.14 -18.38
N ASP A 409 -8.21 -6.20 -17.46
CA ASP A 409 -7.28 -5.84 -16.37
C ASP A 409 -5.88 -5.36 -16.82
N ASP A 410 -5.71 -5.03 -18.10
CA ASP A 410 -4.40 -4.65 -18.68
C ASP A 410 -3.86 -3.29 -18.19
N HIS A 411 -4.73 -2.33 -17.88
CA HIS A 411 -4.31 -0.98 -17.48
C HIS A 411 -5.33 -0.25 -16.60
N LEU A 412 -4.84 0.81 -15.96
CA LEU A 412 -5.65 1.80 -15.24
C LEU A 412 -6.65 2.52 -16.15
N VAL A 413 -7.57 3.27 -15.55
CA VAL A 413 -8.51 4.11 -16.29
C VAL A 413 -7.76 5.22 -17.01
N ARG A 414 -8.04 5.35 -18.31
CA ARG A 414 -7.42 6.32 -19.22
C ARG A 414 -8.49 7.10 -19.98
N ASP A 415 -8.11 8.31 -20.34
CA ASP A 415 -8.87 9.19 -21.22
C ASP A 415 -8.80 8.76 -22.69
N ASP A 416 -9.42 7.63 -22.99
CA ASP A 416 -9.47 7.01 -24.31
C ASP A 416 -10.69 6.07 -24.41
N TYR A 417 -10.92 5.51 -25.59
CA TYR A 417 -12.03 4.60 -25.90
C TYR A 417 -11.81 3.15 -25.42
N PHE A 418 -11.22 2.99 -24.24
CA PHE A 418 -11.11 1.69 -23.57
C PHE A 418 -12.39 1.36 -22.80
N PHE A 419 -12.64 0.06 -22.63
CA PHE A 419 -13.83 -0.45 -21.96
C PHE A 419 -13.52 -0.84 -20.52
N TYR A 420 -14.45 -0.54 -19.62
CA TYR A 420 -14.32 -0.82 -18.20
C TYR A 420 -15.60 -1.44 -17.66
N HIS A 421 -15.45 -2.36 -16.70
CA HIS A 421 -16.57 -2.89 -15.92
C HIS A 421 -16.66 -2.19 -14.58
N LEU A 422 -17.90 -2.04 -14.10
CA LEU A 422 -18.18 -1.60 -12.73
C LEU A 422 -18.50 -2.82 -11.88
N THR A 423 -17.96 -2.86 -10.67
CA THR A 423 -18.20 -3.97 -9.74
C THR A 423 -19.66 -3.98 -9.28
N MET A 424 -20.32 -5.14 -9.41
CA MET A 424 -21.75 -5.33 -9.11
C MET A 424 -22.06 -5.37 -7.62
#